data_AF-A0A1Q7F851-F1
#
_entry.id   AF-A0A1Q7F851-F1
#
_cell.length_a   1.000
_cell.length_b   1.000
_cell.length_c   1.000
_cell.angle_alpha   90.00
_cell.angle_beta   90.00
_cell.angle_gamma   90.00
#
_symmetry.space_group_name_H-M   'P 1'
#
loop_
_entity.id
_entity.type
_entity.pdbx_description
1 polymer ?
#
loop_
_entity_poly.entity_id
_entity_poly.type
_entity_poly.pdbx_seq_one_letter_code
_entity_poly.pdbx_strand_id
1 'polypeptide(L)'
;MTNTRKEEGGLTRDRLVQAALGLIQEEGLEGLSMRALADRLEVKAASLYWHVRDRRELVELLAEAILETVPAVSGRSGWRGAVLDASSALSRRVSAQKDAGRILLEVPEELERSDTFAELKRQLQTAGLRDSEAREVALTVMVQVITAGRPAEGPVLEAGAAASIAVDSGSRGVVLRAGSEMETLIRVAAERGAAAPAIVRGETVVVRRLRGVGLGEIELNPRHPWRFKIQGATWNTVLDVGAIDVRDIKLDSGAAKVECYLPRPRGVVPIDISSGVVGVTLHRPPGVAVIAEIHSGAVRLKLDDYSSKAVVSDVRWESEGAARAADRYELRINSGVVQLTLDNKATAQPQPHVELRPAPAGKSASALEILLDGVESRVGTRRP
;
A
#
# COMPACT_ATOMS: atom_id res chain seq x y z
N MET A 1 -59.46 -13.16 30.56
CA MET A 1 -58.62 -13.39 29.36
C MET A 1 -57.41 -12.51 29.48
N THR A 2 -56.28 -13.11 29.80
CA THR A 2 -55.02 -12.45 30.13
C THR A 2 -54.39 -11.81 28.90
N ASN A 3 -53.93 -10.58 29.12
CA ASN A 3 -53.24 -9.69 28.22
C ASN A 3 -51.85 -10.24 27.86
N THR A 4 -51.71 -10.89 26.71
CA THR A 4 -50.40 -11.24 26.13
C THR A 4 -50.02 -10.12 25.15
N ARG A 5 -49.61 -8.97 25.68
CA ARG A 5 -48.89 -7.98 24.87
C ARG A 5 -47.61 -8.61 24.36
N LYS A 6 -47.46 -8.54 23.06
CA LYS A 6 -46.27 -8.85 22.27
C LYS A 6 -45.12 -7.93 22.71
N GLU A 7 -44.36 -8.32 23.73
CA GLU A 7 -43.05 -7.74 24.06
C GLU A 7 -41.97 -8.38 23.17
N GLU A 8 -42.12 -8.24 21.84
CA GLU A 8 -41.12 -8.68 20.86
C GLU A 8 -40.31 -7.46 20.37
N GLY A 9 -39.06 -7.34 20.83
CA GLY A 9 -37.99 -6.65 20.10
C GLY A 9 -38.14 -5.15 19.86
N GLY A 10 -38.16 -4.34 20.94
CA GLY A 10 -38.06 -2.88 20.83
C GLY A 10 -36.79 -2.42 20.10
N LEU A 11 -36.86 -1.24 19.47
CA LEU A 11 -35.68 -0.56 18.94
C LEU A 11 -34.79 -0.14 20.11
N THR A 12 -33.51 -0.52 20.08
CA THR A 12 -32.50 -0.13 21.07
C THR A 12 -31.35 0.58 20.36
N ARG A 13 -30.54 1.34 21.10
CA ARG A 13 -29.32 1.96 20.54
C ARG A 13 -28.39 0.92 19.94
N ASP A 14 -28.14 -0.18 20.65
CA ASP A 14 -27.29 -1.28 20.16
C ASP A 14 -27.82 -1.87 18.86
N ARG A 15 -29.13 -2.16 18.77
CA ARG A 15 -29.74 -2.70 17.55
C ARG A 15 -29.63 -1.72 16.39
N LEU A 16 -29.77 -0.42 16.67
CA LEU A 16 -29.61 0.64 15.68
C LEU A 16 -28.17 0.70 15.16
N VAL A 17 -27.18 0.68 16.05
CA VAL A 17 -25.75 0.70 15.71
C VAL A 17 -25.35 -0.56 14.92
N GLN A 18 -25.76 -1.75 15.34
CA GLN A 18 -25.46 -3.00 14.63
C GLN A 18 -26.08 -3.02 13.23
N ALA A 19 -27.32 -2.55 13.08
CA ALA A 19 -27.96 -2.45 11.77
C ALA A 19 -27.24 -1.44 10.86
N ALA A 20 -26.79 -0.31 11.39
CA ALA A 20 -26.03 0.68 10.65
C ALA A 20 -24.64 0.16 10.22
N LEU A 21 -23.89 -0.51 11.12
CA LEU A 21 -22.60 -1.13 10.76
C LEU A 21 -22.78 -2.23 9.69
N GLY A 22 -23.85 -3.01 9.78
CA GLY A 22 -24.21 -4.00 8.76
C GLY A 22 -24.52 -3.37 7.41
N LEU A 23 -25.32 -2.31 7.38
CA LEU A 23 -25.62 -1.56 6.15
C LEU A 23 -24.36 -0.97 5.51
N ILE A 24 -23.45 -0.41 6.33
CA ILE A 24 -22.16 0.09 5.85
C ILE A 24 -21.31 -1.04 5.30
N GLN A 25 -21.33 -2.23 5.92
CA GLN A 25 -20.58 -3.39 5.43
C GLN A 25 -21.07 -3.84 4.04
N GLU A 26 -22.37 -3.78 3.79
CA GLU A 26 -23.00 -4.14 2.52
C GLU A 26 -22.79 -3.04 1.47
N GLU A 27 -23.24 -1.81 1.74
CA GLU A 27 -23.38 -0.74 0.75
C GLU A 27 -22.27 0.32 0.82
N GLY A 28 -21.47 0.32 1.88
CA GLY A 28 -20.50 1.39 2.18
C GLY A 28 -21.15 2.58 2.88
N LEU A 29 -20.32 3.53 3.33
CA LEU A 29 -20.77 4.69 4.11
C LEU A 29 -21.74 5.60 3.33
N GLU A 30 -21.63 5.64 2.00
CA GLU A 30 -22.54 6.43 1.15
C GLU A 30 -23.98 5.88 1.14
N GLY A 31 -24.16 4.58 1.41
CA GLY A 31 -25.49 3.95 1.55
C GLY A 31 -26.17 4.26 2.89
N LEU A 32 -25.41 4.76 3.88
CA LEU A 32 -25.96 5.06 5.20
C LEU A 32 -26.79 6.35 5.18
N SER A 33 -28.11 6.18 5.24
CA SER A 33 -29.06 7.27 5.48
C SER A 33 -30.05 6.89 6.57
N MET A 34 -30.65 7.89 7.24
CA MET A 34 -31.69 7.64 8.26
C MET A 34 -32.88 6.87 7.66
N ARG A 35 -33.19 7.08 6.37
CA ARG A 35 -34.24 6.34 5.67
C ARG A 35 -33.84 4.88 5.45
N ALA A 36 -32.67 4.64 4.85
CA ALA A 36 -32.17 3.27 4.61
C ALA A 36 -32.04 2.48 5.92
N LEU A 37 -31.60 3.13 7.00
CA LEU A 37 -31.51 2.52 8.32
C LEU A 37 -32.90 2.19 8.90
N ALA A 38 -33.89 3.07 8.72
CA ALA A 38 -35.25 2.83 9.18
C ALA A 38 -35.91 1.67 8.42
N ASP A 39 -35.72 1.64 7.10
CA ASP A 39 -36.19 0.56 6.23
C ASP A 39 -35.56 -0.78 6.65
N ARG A 40 -34.24 -0.80 6.90
CA ARG A 40 -33.50 -1.98 7.36
C ARG A 40 -33.94 -2.50 8.73
N LEU A 41 -34.46 -1.62 9.58
CA LEU A 41 -34.96 -1.93 10.92
C LEU A 41 -36.48 -2.17 10.94
N GLU A 42 -37.16 -2.02 9.80
CA GLU A 42 -38.62 -2.10 9.66
C GLU A 42 -39.37 -1.14 10.60
N VAL A 43 -38.83 0.06 10.80
CA VAL A 43 -39.42 1.12 11.63
C VAL A 43 -39.62 2.40 10.84
N LYS A 44 -40.39 3.34 11.37
CA LYS A 44 -40.48 4.68 10.80
C LYS A 44 -39.20 5.46 11.08
N ALA A 45 -38.74 6.30 10.16
CA ALA A 45 -37.54 7.15 10.39
C ALA A 45 -37.64 8.00 11.66
N ALA A 46 -38.85 8.50 12.00
CA ALA A 46 -39.11 9.21 13.24
C ALA A 46 -38.80 8.38 14.50
N SER A 47 -38.91 7.05 14.43
CA SER A 47 -38.57 6.14 15.54
C SER A 47 -37.07 6.14 15.84
N LEU A 48 -36.21 6.32 14.84
CA LEU A 48 -34.75 6.37 15.04
C LEU A 48 -34.35 7.59 15.88
N TYR A 49 -35.04 8.73 15.69
CA TYR A 49 -34.72 9.98 16.37
C TYR A 49 -34.98 9.95 17.89
N TRP A 50 -35.70 8.95 18.39
CA TRP A 50 -35.81 8.70 19.84
C TRP A 50 -34.54 8.10 20.44
N HIS A 51 -33.68 7.49 19.62
CA HIS A 51 -32.45 6.86 20.06
C HIS A 51 -31.21 7.70 19.73
N VAL A 52 -31.24 8.47 18.65
CA VAL A 52 -30.17 9.37 18.20
C VAL A 52 -30.74 10.73 17.79
N ARG A 53 -30.15 11.83 18.24
CA ARG A 53 -30.64 13.19 17.94
C ARG A 53 -30.46 13.54 16.47
N ASP A 54 -29.36 13.10 15.86
CA ASP A 54 -29.01 13.40 14.48
C ASP A 54 -28.02 12.36 13.90
N ARG A 55 -27.59 12.59 12.65
CA ARG A 55 -26.59 11.75 11.97
C ARG A 55 -25.23 11.77 12.68
N ARG A 56 -24.86 12.89 13.32
CA ARG A 56 -23.56 12.99 13.99
C ARG A 56 -23.54 12.09 15.22
N GLU A 57 -24.58 12.11 16.06
CA GLU A 57 -24.68 11.19 17.20
C GLU A 57 -24.69 9.72 16.75
N LEU A 58 -25.31 9.41 15.60
CA LEU A 58 -25.18 8.08 15.01
C LEU A 58 -23.71 7.73 14.69
N VAL A 59 -22.98 8.63 14.03
CA VAL A 59 -21.55 8.41 13.70
C VAL A 59 -20.69 8.28 14.96
N GLU A 60 -20.95 9.06 16.01
CA GLU A 60 -20.31 8.94 17.33
C GLU A 60 -20.51 7.53 17.91
N LEU A 61 -21.75 7.03 17.94
CA LEU A 61 -22.06 5.67 18.42
C LEU A 61 -21.43 4.57 17.55
N LEU A 62 -21.31 4.78 16.24
CA LEU A 62 -20.63 3.83 15.35
C LEU A 62 -19.13 3.79 15.63
N ALA A 63 -18.50 4.95 15.85
CA ALA A 63 -17.09 5.04 16.21
C ALA A 63 -16.81 4.36 17.56
N GLU A 64 -17.65 4.62 18.57
CA GLU A 64 -17.60 3.97 19.88
C GLU A 64 -17.66 2.45 19.73
N ALA A 65 -18.68 1.91 19.05
CA ALA A 65 -18.83 0.46 18.86
C ALA A 65 -17.67 -0.18 18.08
N ILE A 66 -17.07 0.53 17.12
CA ILE A 66 -15.87 0.05 16.42
C ILE A 66 -14.69 -0.03 17.39
N LEU A 67 -14.49 0.98 18.23
CA LEU A 67 -13.35 1.06 19.16
C LEU A 67 -13.50 0.11 20.36
N GLU A 68 -14.71 -0.10 20.87
CA GLU A 68 -15.01 -1.05 21.97
C GLU A 68 -14.68 -2.50 21.60
N THR A 69 -14.78 -2.85 20.33
CA THR A 69 -14.49 -4.21 19.85
C THR A 69 -13.00 -4.43 19.55
N VAL A 70 -12.13 -3.45 19.82
CA VAL A 70 -10.68 -3.63 19.80
C VAL A 70 -10.29 -4.49 21.01
N PRO A 71 -9.68 -5.68 20.82
CA PRO A 71 -9.29 -6.52 21.95
C PRO A 71 -8.29 -5.81 22.85
N ALA A 72 -8.54 -5.82 24.16
CA ALA A 72 -7.57 -5.38 25.14
C ALA A 72 -6.31 -6.28 25.05
N VAL A 73 -5.14 -5.67 24.92
CA VAL A 73 -3.87 -6.42 24.88
C VAL A 73 -3.05 -6.10 26.12
N SER A 74 -2.68 -7.14 26.85
CA SER A 74 -1.74 -7.05 27.97
C SER A 74 -0.31 -7.21 27.44
N GLY A 75 0.44 -6.12 27.40
CA GLY A 75 1.80 -6.09 26.86
C GLY A 75 2.77 -6.98 27.64
N ARG A 76 3.16 -8.11 27.05
CA ARG A 76 4.12 -9.07 27.65
C ARG A 76 5.58 -8.62 27.57
N SER A 77 5.87 -7.49 26.91
CA SER A 77 7.24 -7.09 26.53
C SER A 77 7.54 -5.61 26.80
N GLY A 78 6.93 -5.02 27.84
CA GLY A 78 7.09 -3.62 28.22
C GLY A 78 6.27 -2.65 27.35
N TRP A 79 6.39 -1.35 27.62
CA TRP A 79 5.56 -0.29 27.02
C TRP A 79 5.57 -0.33 25.48
N ARG A 80 6.72 -0.61 24.87
CA ARG A 80 6.87 -0.65 23.41
C ARG A 80 6.07 -1.80 22.80
N GLY A 81 6.20 -3.00 23.35
CA GLY A 81 5.43 -4.16 22.92
C GLY A 81 3.93 -3.92 23.07
N ALA A 82 3.51 -3.34 24.20
CA ALA A 82 2.12 -3.00 24.46
C ALA A 82 1.54 -2.03 23.40
N VAL A 83 2.28 -0.97 23.04
CA VAL A 83 1.87 -0.03 21.99
C VAL A 83 1.76 -0.69 20.62
N LEU A 84 2.70 -1.57 20.26
CA LEU A 84 2.66 -2.29 18.99
C LEU A 84 1.50 -3.29 18.91
N ASP A 85 1.22 -3.98 20.02
CA ASP A 85 0.12 -4.92 20.15
C ASP A 85 -1.24 -4.21 20.03
N ALA A 86 -1.43 -3.11 20.77
CA ALA A 86 -2.64 -2.28 20.71
C ALA A 86 -2.84 -1.68 19.30
N SER A 87 -1.77 -1.18 18.69
CA SER A 87 -1.79 -0.68 17.32
C SER A 87 -2.19 -1.77 16.31
N SER A 88 -1.74 -3.00 16.53
CA SER A 88 -2.09 -4.15 15.70
C SER A 88 -3.54 -4.59 15.88
N ALA A 89 -4.05 -4.55 17.11
CA ALA A 89 -5.44 -4.82 17.43
C ALA A 89 -6.38 -3.79 16.77
N LEU A 90 -6.08 -2.50 16.92
CA LEU A 90 -6.81 -1.41 16.27
C LEU A 90 -6.80 -1.57 14.74
N SER A 91 -5.64 -1.83 14.15
CA SER A 91 -5.50 -2.04 12.70
C SER A 91 -6.37 -3.19 12.19
N ARG A 92 -6.41 -4.33 12.90
CA ARG A 92 -7.27 -5.47 12.54
C ARG A 92 -8.75 -5.09 12.58
N ARG A 93 -9.17 -4.37 13.62
CA ARG A 93 -10.56 -3.95 13.78
C ARG A 93 -10.98 -2.94 12.71
N VAL A 94 -10.19 -1.90 12.47
CA VAL A 94 -10.44 -0.90 11.40
C VAL A 94 -10.52 -1.60 10.04
N SER A 95 -9.65 -2.57 9.79
CA SER A 95 -9.65 -3.31 8.52
C SER A 95 -10.86 -4.23 8.35
N ALA A 96 -11.42 -4.73 9.44
CA ALA A 96 -12.54 -5.68 9.42
C ALA A 96 -13.91 -5.01 9.25
N GLN A 97 -14.00 -3.68 9.31
CA GLN A 97 -15.24 -2.93 9.13
C GLN A 97 -15.09 -1.97 7.93
N LYS A 98 -15.94 -2.13 6.92
CA LYS A 98 -15.94 -1.26 5.74
C LYS A 98 -16.13 0.20 6.16
N ASP A 99 -15.35 1.09 5.54
CA ASP A 99 -15.32 2.54 5.81
C ASP A 99 -15.04 2.97 7.25
N ALA A 100 -14.58 2.07 8.14
CA ALA A 100 -14.28 2.41 9.53
C ALA A 100 -13.32 3.58 9.69
N GLY A 101 -12.30 3.68 8.83
CA GLY A 101 -11.36 4.80 8.89
C GLY A 101 -12.02 6.16 8.58
N ARG A 102 -13.03 6.20 7.70
CA ARG A 102 -13.78 7.43 7.42
C ARG A 102 -14.66 7.81 8.61
N ILE A 103 -15.36 6.83 9.18
CA ILE A 103 -16.21 7.01 10.37
C ILE A 103 -15.37 7.58 11.53
N LEU A 104 -14.24 6.93 11.86
CA LEU A 104 -13.38 7.31 12.97
C LEU A 104 -12.72 8.69 12.80
N LEU A 105 -12.46 9.12 11.57
CA LEU A 105 -11.88 10.45 11.28
C LEU A 105 -12.94 11.55 11.21
N GLU A 106 -14.23 11.22 11.09
CA GLU A 106 -15.34 12.18 11.14
C GLU A 106 -15.62 12.66 12.56
N VAL A 107 -15.32 11.82 13.57
CA VAL A 107 -15.52 12.08 15.01
C VAL A 107 -14.24 11.80 15.82
N PRO A 108 -13.15 12.56 15.59
CA PRO A 108 -11.86 12.32 16.24
C PRO A 108 -11.91 12.41 17.78
N GLU A 109 -12.89 13.10 18.35
CA GLU A 109 -13.16 13.14 19.79
C GLU A 109 -13.44 11.76 20.40
N GLU A 110 -14.03 10.84 19.63
CA GLU A 110 -14.31 9.47 20.10
C GLU A 110 -13.03 8.64 20.21
N LEU A 111 -12.00 8.99 19.43
CA LEU A 111 -10.69 8.34 19.58
C LEU A 111 -10.14 8.56 20.99
N GLU A 112 -10.19 9.81 21.48
CA GLU A 112 -9.66 10.17 22.80
C GLU A 112 -10.49 9.62 23.96
N ARG A 113 -11.77 9.30 23.72
CA ARG A 113 -12.67 8.67 24.71
C ARG A 113 -12.49 7.16 24.82
N SER A 114 -11.85 6.54 23.83
CA SER A 114 -11.73 5.08 23.77
C SER A 114 -10.75 4.50 24.80
N ASP A 115 -11.03 3.29 25.26
CA ASP A 115 -10.10 2.50 26.07
C ASP A 115 -8.77 2.22 25.36
N THR A 116 -8.80 2.10 24.03
CA THR A 116 -7.59 1.95 23.21
C THR A 116 -6.66 3.16 23.37
N PHE A 117 -7.21 4.37 23.36
CA PHE A 117 -6.44 5.58 23.59
C PHE A 117 -5.91 5.67 25.02
N ALA A 118 -6.76 5.38 26.00
CA ALA A 118 -6.38 5.36 27.41
C ALA A 118 -5.21 4.39 27.66
N GLU A 119 -5.26 3.20 27.05
CA GLU A 119 -4.19 2.21 27.10
C GLU A 119 -2.89 2.72 26.47
N LEU A 120 -2.96 3.22 25.23
CA LEU A 120 -1.78 3.76 24.53
C LEU A 120 -1.12 4.89 25.32
N LYS A 121 -1.92 5.84 25.80
CA LYS A 121 -1.45 6.96 26.63
C LYS A 121 -0.79 6.44 27.90
N ARG A 122 -1.41 5.49 28.61
CA ARG A 122 -0.85 4.88 29.83
C ARG A 122 0.50 4.22 29.57
N GLN A 123 0.63 3.45 28.49
CA GLN A 123 1.90 2.81 28.13
C GLN A 123 2.99 3.84 27.83
N LEU A 124 2.67 4.91 27.09
CA LEU A 124 3.61 6.01 26.83
C LEU A 124 4.03 6.74 28.12
N GLN A 125 3.14 6.86 29.12
CA GLN A 125 3.50 7.39 30.43
C GLN A 125 4.43 6.45 31.21
N THR A 126 4.22 5.13 31.15
CA THR A 126 5.16 4.17 31.74
C THR A 126 6.54 4.21 31.07
N ALA A 127 6.61 4.67 29.81
CA ALA A 127 7.86 4.96 29.12
C ALA A 127 8.55 6.22 29.65
N GLY A 128 7.88 7.06 30.44
CA GLY A 128 8.45 8.30 31.00
C GLY A 128 8.01 9.58 30.27
N LEU A 129 7.00 9.52 29.40
CA LEU A 129 6.42 10.72 28.79
C LEU A 129 5.54 11.45 29.80
N ARG A 130 5.54 12.79 29.74
CA ARG A 130 4.56 13.59 30.47
C ARG A 130 3.17 13.39 29.89
N ASP A 131 2.13 13.66 30.69
CA ASP A 131 0.74 13.44 30.29
C ASP A 131 0.36 14.08 28.94
N SER A 132 0.76 15.34 28.73
CA SER A 132 0.50 16.07 27.47
C SER A 132 1.22 15.46 26.27
N GLU A 133 2.49 15.06 26.44
CA GLU A 133 3.30 14.42 25.40
C GLU A 133 2.73 13.04 25.06
N ALA A 134 2.34 12.25 26.07
CA ALA A 134 1.74 10.93 25.89
C ALA A 134 0.40 11.03 25.14
N ARG A 135 -0.41 12.05 25.43
CA ARG A 135 -1.68 12.33 24.74
C ARG A 135 -1.47 12.58 23.25
N GLU A 136 -0.56 13.50 22.91
CA GLU A 136 -0.26 13.84 21.51
C GLU A 136 0.27 12.64 20.72
N VAL A 137 1.17 11.88 21.34
CA VAL A 137 1.77 10.71 20.73
C VAL A 137 0.72 9.60 20.55
N ALA A 138 -0.11 9.32 21.54
CA ALA A 138 -1.19 8.33 21.44
C ALA A 138 -2.16 8.66 20.29
N LEU A 139 -2.58 9.93 20.18
CA LEU A 139 -3.45 10.37 19.09
C LEU A 139 -2.78 10.21 17.73
N THR A 140 -1.50 10.58 17.63
CA THR A 140 -0.71 10.40 16.40
C THR A 140 -0.63 8.93 15.99
N VAL A 141 -0.40 8.02 16.96
CA VAL A 141 -0.38 6.57 16.72
C VAL A 141 -1.72 6.09 16.18
N MET A 142 -2.84 6.42 16.84
CA MET A 142 -4.17 5.98 16.39
C MET A 142 -4.51 6.51 15.01
N VAL A 143 -4.32 7.81 14.75
CA VAL A 143 -4.58 8.41 13.43
C VAL A 143 -3.71 7.76 12.37
N GLN A 144 -2.44 7.48 12.65
CA GLN A 144 -1.56 6.80 11.71
C GLN A 144 -2.03 5.37 11.42
N VAL A 145 -2.49 4.63 12.43
CA VAL A 145 -3.04 3.27 12.25
C VAL A 145 -4.33 3.29 11.43
N ILE A 146 -5.22 4.24 11.71
CA ILE A 146 -6.50 4.41 11.03
C ILE A 146 -6.30 4.79 9.55
N THR A 147 -5.38 5.72 9.28
CA THR A 147 -5.07 6.20 7.93
C THR A 147 -4.18 5.26 7.12
N ALA A 148 -3.41 4.39 7.77
CA ALA A 148 -2.52 3.47 7.08
C ALA A 148 -3.27 2.50 6.14
N GLY A 149 -4.54 2.20 6.42
CA GLY A 149 -5.39 1.34 5.59
C GLY A 149 -4.87 -0.09 5.45
N ARG A 150 -5.76 -1.06 5.25
CA ARG A 150 -5.35 -2.37 4.74
C ARG A 150 -4.78 -2.17 3.32
N PRO A 151 -3.74 -2.92 2.88
CA PRO A 151 -3.61 -3.20 1.46
C PRO A 151 -4.95 -3.79 1.01
N ALA A 152 -5.64 -3.09 0.13
CA ALA A 152 -6.95 -3.51 -0.33
C ALA A 152 -6.79 -4.85 -1.07
N GLU A 153 -7.47 -5.89 -0.60
CA GLU A 153 -7.88 -6.99 -1.47
C GLU A 153 -8.75 -6.35 -2.55
N GLY A 154 -8.15 -6.15 -3.72
CA GLY A 154 -8.85 -5.59 -4.88
C GLY A 154 -9.93 -6.55 -5.38
N PRO A 155 -10.89 -6.04 -6.18
CA PRO A 155 -11.88 -6.91 -6.82
C PRO A 155 -11.18 -8.04 -7.58
N VAL A 156 -11.74 -9.25 -7.49
CA VAL A 156 -11.36 -10.36 -8.36
C VAL A 156 -11.68 -9.92 -9.79
N LEU A 157 -10.66 -9.69 -10.60
CA LEU A 157 -10.85 -9.37 -12.01
C LEU A 157 -11.19 -10.65 -12.78
N GLU A 158 -12.06 -10.51 -13.79
CA GLU A 158 -12.24 -11.55 -14.81
C GLU A 158 -10.87 -11.94 -15.38
N ALA A 159 -10.62 -13.25 -15.47
CA ALA A 159 -9.33 -13.77 -15.93
C ALA A 159 -9.04 -13.26 -17.35
N GLY A 160 -7.93 -12.53 -17.51
CA GLY A 160 -7.50 -11.96 -18.79
C GLY A 160 -7.60 -10.44 -18.92
N ALA A 161 -8.33 -9.74 -18.04
CA ALA A 161 -8.32 -8.27 -18.02
C ALA A 161 -6.95 -7.73 -17.57
N ALA A 162 -6.46 -6.68 -18.25
CA ALA A 162 -5.14 -6.14 -18.00
C ALA A 162 -5.12 -5.17 -16.81
N ALA A 163 -4.41 -5.56 -15.75
CA ALA A 163 -4.19 -4.74 -14.58
C ALA A 163 -3.11 -3.68 -14.83
N SER A 164 -3.14 -2.59 -14.07
CA SER A 164 -2.09 -1.56 -14.09
C SER A 164 -1.53 -1.36 -12.69
N ILE A 165 -0.22 -1.16 -12.58
CA ILE A 165 0.43 -0.77 -11.33
C ILE A 165 1.25 0.50 -11.52
N ALA A 166 1.07 1.45 -10.60
CA ALA A 166 1.80 2.70 -10.55
C ALA A 166 2.61 2.78 -9.25
N VAL A 167 3.94 2.91 -9.36
CA VAL A 167 4.80 3.30 -8.24
C VAL A 167 4.86 4.81 -8.21
N ASP A 168 4.16 5.41 -7.26
CA ASP A 168 3.94 6.86 -7.18
C ASP A 168 5.18 7.58 -6.61
N SER A 169 5.23 8.88 -6.89
CA SER A 169 6.32 9.78 -6.52
C SER A 169 6.68 9.71 -5.04
N GLY A 170 8.00 9.74 -4.77
CA GLY A 170 8.54 9.66 -3.42
C GLY A 170 8.66 8.24 -2.85
N SER A 171 8.19 7.21 -3.57
CA SER A 171 8.35 5.81 -3.16
C SER A 171 9.82 5.38 -3.15
N ARG A 172 10.25 4.69 -2.10
CA ARG A 172 11.62 4.21 -1.92
C ARG A 172 11.67 2.71 -1.64
N GLY A 173 12.55 1.97 -2.30
CA GLY A 173 12.79 0.56 -2.03
C GLY A 173 11.57 -0.31 -2.32
N VAL A 174 11.04 -0.30 -3.54
CA VAL A 174 9.87 -1.11 -3.91
C VAL A 174 10.34 -2.31 -4.72
N VAL A 175 9.89 -3.51 -4.36
CA VAL A 175 10.11 -4.74 -5.13
C VAL A 175 8.75 -5.23 -5.60
N LEU A 176 8.58 -5.33 -6.92
CA LEU A 176 7.40 -5.95 -7.52
C LEU A 176 7.82 -7.32 -8.03
N ARG A 177 7.12 -8.38 -7.64
CA ARG A 177 7.42 -9.72 -8.13
C ARG A 177 6.21 -10.53 -8.51
N ALA A 178 6.39 -11.59 -9.27
CA ALA A 178 5.33 -12.57 -9.50
C ALA A 178 5.03 -13.32 -8.19
N GLY A 179 3.75 -13.35 -7.80
CA GLY A 179 3.29 -14.23 -6.74
C GLY A 179 2.88 -15.61 -7.27
N SER A 180 2.53 -16.49 -6.34
CA SER A 180 2.01 -17.83 -6.63
C SER A 180 0.66 -18.02 -5.94
N GLU A 181 -0.23 -18.78 -6.59
CA GLU A 181 -1.54 -19.17 -6.06
C GLU A 181 -2.32 -17.98 -5.49
N MET A 182 -2.64 -17.01 -6.35
CA MET A 182 -3.29 -15.75 -5.97
C MET A 182 -4.70 -15.63 -6.52
N GLU A 183 -5.62 -15.12 -5.69
CA GLU A 183 -7.01 -14.80 -6.09
C GLU A 183 -7.22 -13.30 -6.33
N THR A 184 -6.49 -12.44 -5.60
CA THR A 184 -6.53 -10.97 -5.73
C THR A 184 -5.47 -10.45 -6.69
N LEU A 185 -5.56 -9.19 -7.12
CA LEU A 185 -4.56 -8.54 -7.98
C LEU A 185 -3.15 -8.53 -7.36
N ILE A 186 -3.06 -8.23 -6.07
CA ILE A 186 -1.79 -8.14 -5.35
C ILE A 186 -1.86 -8.86 -4.01
N ARG A 187 -0.70 -9.27 -3.52
CA ARG A 187 -0.48 -9.70 -2.14
C ARG A 187 0.72 -8.93 -1.61
N VAL A 188 0.54 -8.27 -0.47
CA VAL A 188 1.62 -7.58 0.23
C VAL A 188 2.14 -8.52 1.32
N ALA A 189 3.46 -8.65 1.45
CA ALA A 189 4.07 -9.51 2.46
C ALA A 189 3.51 -9.21 3.87
N ALA A 190 3.13 -10.25 4.60
CA ALA A 190 2.49 -10.11 5.92
C ALA A 190 3.42 -9.45 6.97
N GLU A 191 4.74 -9.54 6.77
CA GLU A 191 5.73 -8.86 7.60
C GLU A 191 5.79 -7.36 7.28
N ARG A 192 5.41 -6.53 8.26
CA ARG A 192 5.28 -5.07 8.10
C ARG A 192 6.57 -4.35 7.65
N GLY A 193 7.75 -4.93 7.87
CA GLY A 193 9.03 -4.39 7.39
C GLY A 193 9.28 -4.61 5.89
N ALA A 194 8.69 -5.69 5.34
CA ALA A 194 8.75 -6.08 3.94
C ALA A 194 7.50 -5.67 3.16
N ALA A 195 6.51 -5.02 3.77
CA ALA A 195 5.30 -4.56 3.10
C ALA A 195 5.52 -3.19 2.41
N ALA A 196 5.20 -3.08 1.13
CA ALA A 196 5.01 -1.77 0.49
C ALA A 196 3.52 -1.39 0.50
N PRO A 197 3.14 -0.21 1.04
CA PRO A 197 1.74 0.22 1.03
C PRO A 197 1.24 0.37 -0.41
N ALA A 198 0.15 -0.32 -0.71
CA ALA A 198 -0.49 -0.30 -2.02
C ALA A 198 -2.01 -0.17 -1.88
N ILE A 199 -2.60 0.69 -2.71
CA ILE A 199 -4.04 0.93 -2.77
C ILE A 199 -4.54 0.39 -4.10
N VAL A 200 -5.55 -0.48 -4.06
CA VAL A 200 -6.20 -0.98 -5.27
C VAL A 200 -7.45 -0.15 -5.56
N ARG A 201 -7.59 0.35 -6.79
CA ARG A 201 -8.73 1.10 -7.32
C ARG A 201 -9.15 0.49 -8.65
N GLY A 202 -10.14 -0.41 -8.60
CA GLY A 202 -10.52 -1.20 -9.78
C GLY A 202 -9.35 -2.05 -10.28
N GLU A 203 -8.98 -1.86 -11.55
CA GLU A 203 -7.84 -2.54 -12.21
C GLU A 203 -6.48 -1.89 -11.93
N THR A 204 -6.46 -0.78 -11.17
CA THR A 204 -5.22 -0.01 -10.93
C THR A 204 -4.73 -0.18 -9.50
N VAL A 205 -3.47 -0.53 -9.36
CA VAL A 205 -2.73 -0.59 -8.09
C VAL A 205 -1.85 0.64 -7.99
N VAL A 206 -1.91 1.37 -6.89
CA VAL A 206 -1.05 2.53 -6.63
C VAL A 206 -0.19 2.25 -5.41
N VAL A 207 1.12 2.20 -5.61
CA VAL A 207 2.12 1.95 -4.56
C VAL A 207 2.66 3.28 -4.05
N ARG A 208 2.63 3.47 -2.73
CA ARG A 208 3.13 4.68 -2.06
C ARG A 208 4.00 4.31 -0.86
N ARG A 209 5.32 4.20 -1.07
CA ARG A 209 6.29 3.85 -0.03
C ARG A 209 7.20 5.03 0.33
N LEU A 210 6.62 6.10 0.87
CA LEU A 210 7.31 7.39 1.08
C LEU A 210 8.46 7.35 2.12
N ARG A 211 8.40 6.41 3.08
CA ARG A 211 9.30 6.36 4.26
C ARG A 211 9.75 4.94 4.63
N GLY A 212 9.88 4.05 3.66
CA GLY A 212 10.37 2.68 3.90
C GLY A 212 11.89 2.63 4.07
N VAL A 213 12.37 1.87 5.06
CA VAL A 213 13.78 1.46 5.16
C VAL A 213 13.91 0.08 4.52
N GLY A 214 15.00 -0.18 3.78
CA GLY A 214 15.17 -1.45 3.05
C GLY A 214 14.23 -1.59 1.85
N LEU A 215 13.88 -2.83 1.50
CA LEU A 215 13.00 -3.18 0.38
C LEU A 215 11.61 -3.58 0.89
N GLY A 216 10.56 -3.10 0.23
CA GLY A 216 9.17 -3.49 0.47
C GLY A 216 8.61 -4.17 -0.77
N GLU A 217 8.13 -5.39 -0.58
CA GLU A 217 7.69 -6.32 -1.60
C GLU A 217 6.18 -6.28 -1.81
N ILE A 218 5.80 -6.43 -3.08
CA ILE A 218 4.44 -6.68 -3.54
C ILE A 218 4.49 -7.82 -4.54
N GLU A 219 3.75 -8.88 -4.24
CA GLU A 219 3.46 -9.94 -5.19
C GLU A 219 2.32 -9.50 -6.11
N LEU A 220 2.50 -9.73 -7.40
CA LEU A 220 1.54 -9.47 -8.46
C LEU A 220 0.94 -10.80 -8.93
N ASN A 221 -0.36 -10.81 -9.17
CA ASN A 221 -1.04 -12.00 -9.65
C ASN A 221 -0.67 -12.32 -11.11
N PRO A 222 -0.03 -13.47 -11.38
CA PRO A 222 0.42 -13.82 -12.72
C PRO A 222 -0.73 -14.18 -13.68
N ARG A 223 -1.96 -14.34 -13.20
CA ARG A 223 -3.14 -14.65 -14.03
C ARG A 223 -3.61 -13.45 -14.87
N HIS A 224 -3.15 -12.25 -14.54
CA HIS A 224 -3.50 -11.02 -15.24
C HIS A 224 -2.29 -10.52 -16.05
N PRO A 225 -2.51 -9.98 -17.26
CA PRO A 225 -1.52 -9.14 -17.91
C PRO A 225 -1.35 -7.81 -17.16
N TRP A 226 -0.13 -7.28 -17.10
CA TRP A 226 0.20 -6.08 -16.31
C TRP A 226 0.82 -4.95 -17.12
N ARG A 227 0.42 -3.73 -16.79
CA ARG A 227 1.03 -2.47 -17.23
C ARG A 227 1.74 -1.80 -16.06
N PHE A 228 2.96 -1.32 -16.28
CA PHE A 228 3.81 -0.79 -15.22
C PHE A 228 4.09 0.69 -15.45
N LYS A 229 3.88 1.49 -14.42
CA LYS A 229 4.20 2.92 -14.43
C LYS A 229 5.03 3.28 -13.21
N ILE A 230 6.24 3.77 -13.42
CA ILE A 230 7.13 4.23 -12.35
C ILE A 230 7.24 5.75 -12.47
N GLN A 231 6.67 6.47 -11.50
CA GLN A 231 6.46 7.91 -11.61
C GLN A 231 7.20 8.73 -10.56
N GLY A 232 7.79 9.86 -10.99
CA GLY A 232 8.38 10.86 -10.11
C GLY A 232 9.68 10.40 -9.46
N ALA A 233 10.10 11.09 -8.40
CA ALA A 233 11.35 10.84 -7.67
C ALA A 233 11.32 9.52 -6.86
N THR A 234 11.22 8.38 -7.54
CA THR A 234 11.34 7.05 -6.94
C THR A 234 12.80 6.64 -6.87
N TRP A 235 13.15 5.84 -5.87
CA TRP A 235 14.53 5.39 -5.68
C TRP A 235 14.57 3.91 -5.30
N ASN A 236 15.43 3.14 -5.94
CA ASN A 236 15.67 1.72 -5.65
C ASN A 236 14.40 0.88 -5.89
N THR A 237 13.96 0.84 -7.15
CA THR A 237 12.78 0.07 -7.56
C THR A 237 13.22 -1.16 -8.33
N VAL A 238 12.78 -2.35 -7.91
CA VAL A 238 13.08 -3.61 -8.56
C VAL A 238 11.80 -4.20 -9.13
N LEU A 239 11.78 -4.48 -10.43
CA LEU A 239 10.70 -5.20 -11.11
C LEU A 239 11.18 -6.60 -11.45
N ASP A 240 10.88 -7.57 -10.60
CA ASP A 240 11.12 -8.99 -10.83
C ASP A 240 9.91 -9.64 -11.49
N VAL A 241 9.70 -9.33 -12.77
CA VAL A 241 8.45 -9.63 -13.50
C VAL A 241 8.64 -10.76 -14.50
N GLY A 242 9.64 -11.62 -14.32
CA GLY A 242 9.99 -12.71 -15.23
C GLY A 242 8.88 -13.75 -15.45
N ALA A 243 7.95 -13.89 -14.49
CA ALA A 243 6.78 -14.77 -14.58
C ALA A 243 5.45 -14.03 -14.75
N ILE A 244 5.49 -12.74 -15.14
CA ILE A 244 4.32 -11.90 -15.40
C ILE A 244 4.14 -11.67 -16.91
N ASP A 245 2.90 -11.66 -17.40
CA ASP A 245 2.59 -11.19 -18.77
C ASP A 245 2.63 -9.66 -18.81
N VAL A 246 3.77 -9.09 -19.21
CA VAL A 246 4.01 -7.64 -19.25
C VAL A 246 3.47 -7.05 -20.55
N ARG A 247 2.64 -6.00 -20.45
CA ARG A 247 2.02 -5.29 -21.59
C ARG A 247 2.68 -3.96 -21.93
N ASP A 248 3.10 -3.20 -20.93
CA ASP A 248 3.91 -1.99 -21.11
C ASP A 248 4.68 -1.66 -19.84
N ILE A 249 5.79 -0.94 -20.00
CA ILE A 249 6.55 -0.33 -18.90
C ILE A 249 6.81 1.13 -19.23
N LYS A 250 6.45 2.04 -18.32
CA LYS A 250 6.71 3.48 -18.43
C LYS A 250 7.53 3.97 -17.24
N LEU A 251 8.66 4.57 -17.52
CA LEU A 251 9.57 5.18 -16.53
C LEU A 251 9.54 6.70 -16.73
N ASP A 252 8.93 7.43 -15.80
CA ASP A 252 8.76 8.88 -15.87
C ASP A 252 9.85 9.65 -15.09
N SER A 253 10.00 10.93 -15.41
CA SER A 253 11.05 11.84 -14.92
C SER A 253 11.23 11.80 -13.40
N GLY A 254 12.44 11.45 -12.97
CA GLY A 254 12.86 11.38 -11.56
C GLY A 254 13.08 9.98 -11.02
N ALA A 255 12.68 8.93 -11.74
CA ALA A 255 12.96 7.56 -11.31
C ALA A 255 14.47 7.29 -11.30
N ALA A 256 14.99 6.76 -10.20
CA ALA A 256 16.41 6.50 -10.03
C ALA A 256 16.68 5.10 -9.46
N LYS A 257 17.75 4.46 -9.93
CA LYS A 257 18.10 3.07 -9.56
C LYS A 257 16.92 2.12 -9.76
N VAL A 258 16.50 1.98 -11.01
CA VAL A 258 15.45 1.04 -11.41
C VAL A 258 16.11 -0.18 -12.01
N GLU A 259 15.79 -1.36 -11.50
CA GLU A 259 16.29 -2.63 -12.02
C GLU A 259 15.10 -3.50 -12.43
N CYS A 260 15.07 -3.96 -13.68
CA CYS A 260 13.97 -4.74 -14.23
C CYS A 260 14.47 -6.07 -14.75
N TYR A 261 13.91 -7.17 -14.26
CA TYR A 261 14.07 -8.52 -14.77
C TYR A 261 12.85 -8.85 -15.64
N LEU A 262 13.05 -8.76 -16.95
CA LEU A 262 11.99 -8.84 -17.94
C LEU A 262 11.64 -10.31 -18.25
N PRO A 263 10.36 -10.63 -18.54
CA PRO A 263 9.95 -11.93 -19.05
C PRO A 263 10.30 -12.08 -20.55
N ARG A 264 9.92 -13.21 -21.14
CA ARG A 264 9.78 -13.27 -22.60
C ARG A 264 8.52 -12.50 -23.00
N PRO A 265 8.59 -11.51 -23.92
CA PRO A 265 7.44 -10.72 -24.30
C PRO A 265 6.42 -11.56 -25.07
N ARG A 266 5.15 -11.14 -25.05
CA ARG A 266 4.06 -11.67 -25.89
C ARG A 266 3.56 -10.56 -26.79
N GLY A 267 3.92 -10.62 -28.06
CA GLY A 267 3.81 -9.53 -29.01
C GLY A 267 4.84 -8.43 -28.79
N VAL A 268 4.51 -7.24 -29.26
CA VAL A 268 5.35 -6.05 -29.13
C VAL A 268 5.06 -5.38 -27.78
N VAL A 269 6.05 -5.33 -26.90
CA VAL A 269 5.93 -4.73 -25.56
C VAL A 269 6.73 -3.42 -25.51
N PRO A 270 6.05 -2.25 -25.44
CA PRO A 270 6.74 -0.97 -25.35
C PRO A 270 7.35 -0.73 -23.96
N ILE A 271 8.55 -0.17 -23.94
CA ILE A 271 9.24 0.33 -22.75
C ILE A 271 9.62 1.80 -23.00
N ASP A 272 8.93 2.71 -22.32
CA ASP A 272 9.15 4.15 -22.46
C ASP A 272 9.98 4.68 -21.31
N ILE A 273 11.11 5.32 -21.61
CA ILE A 273 12.00 5.94 -20.63
C ILE A 273 12.07 7.43 -20.91
N SER A 274 11.39 8.20 -20.06
CA SER A 274 11.30 9.65 -20.15
C SER A 274 12.58 10.35 -19.66
N SER A 275 12.69 11.65 -19.94
CA SER A 275 13.79 12.49 -19.48
C SER A 275 13.94 12.52 -17.96
N GLY A 276 15.16 12.64 -17.43
CA GLY A 276 15.40 12.79 -15.98
C GLY A 276 15.39 11.49 -15.19
N VAL A 277 15.39 10.34 -15.87
CA VAL A 277 15.55 9.01 -15.28
C VAL A 277 17.05 8.67 -15.19
N VAL A 278 17.50 8.15 -14.04
CA VAL A 278 18.93 7.92 -13.76
C VAL A 278 19.20 6.51 -13.23
N GLY A 279 20.10 5.76 -13.87
CA GLY A 279 20.51 4.44 -13.38
C GLY A 279 19.41 3.41 -13.56
N VAL A 280 19.14 3.05 -14.82
CA VAL A 280 18.19 1.99 -15.17
C VAL A 280 18.96 0.78 -15.67
N THR A 281 18.64 -0.39 -15.15
CA THR A 281 19.19 -1.65 -15.64
C THR A 281 18.03 -2.55 -16.06
N LEU A 282 18.04 -2.97 -17.32
CA LEU A 282 17.07 -3.90 -17.90
C LEU A 282 17.79 -5.21 -18.19
N HIS A 283 17.33 -6.29 -17.57
CA HIS A 283 17.78 -7.64 -17.82
C HIS A 283 16.72 -8.35 -18.64
N ARG A 284 17.05 -8.77 -19.86
CA ARG A 284 16.16 -9.59 -20.69
C ARG A 284 16.64 -11.04 -20.78
N PRO A 285 15.76 -12.01 -21.04
CA PRO A 285 16.19 -13.38 -21.27
C PRO A 285 17.04 -13.50 -22.55
N PRO A 286 18.01 -14.43 -22.60
CA PRO A 286 18.79 -14.67 -23.81
C PRO A 286 17.92 -14.94 -25.04
N GLY A 287 18.28 -14.33 -26.17
CA GLY A 287 17.57 -14.48 -27.45
C GLY A 287 16.28 -13.67 -27.59
N VAL A 288 15.88 -12.89 -26.58
CA VAL A 288 14.75 -11.96 -26.71
C VAL A 288 15.15 -10.77 -27.57
N ALA A 289 14.33 -10.49 -28.57
CA ALA A 289 14.53 -9.39 -29.52
C ALA A 289 14.21 -8.03 -28.90
N VAL A 290 15.03 -7.02 -29.22
CA VAL A 290 14.83 -5.64 -28.80
C VAL A 290 15.14 -4.67 -29.94
N ILE A 291 14.30 -3.66 -30.07
CA ILE A 291 14.56 -2.46 -30.87
C ILE A 291 14.58 -1.27 -29.91
N ALA A 292 15.58 -0.40 -30.02
CA ALA A 292 15.69 0.82 -29.22
C ALA A 292 15.78 2.06 -30.11
N GLU A 293 14.89 3.01 -29.87
CA GLU A 293 14.93 4.35 -30.42
C GLU A 293 15.49 5.30 -29.36
N ILE A 294 16.67 5.82 -29.63
CA ILE A 294 17.46 6.61 -28.68
C ILE A 294 17.51 8.04 -29.19
N HIS A 295 16.89 8.95 -28.46
CA HIS A 295 16.90 10.36 -28.81
C HIS A 295 18.19 11.05 -28.31
N SER A 296 18.57 12.11 -29.01
CA SER A 296 19.69 12.98 -28.63
C SER A 296 19.58 13.47 -27.18
N GLY A 297 20.72 13.58 -26.51
CA GLY A 297 20.82 14.01 -25.11
C GLY A 297 20.78 12.89 -24.07
N ALA A 298 20.69 11.62 -24.47
CA ALA A 298 20.89 10.48 -23.57
C ALA A 298 22.39 10.25 -23.29
N VAL A 299 22.74 9.85 -22.06
CA VAL A 299 24.14 9.81 -21.58
C VAL A 299 24.44 8.47 -20.90
N ARG A 300 25.61 7.90 -21.16
CA ARG A 300 26.08 6.60 -20.64
C ARG A 300 25.08 5.47 -20.91
N LEU A 301 24.88 5.15 -22.18
CA LEU A 301 24.06 4.02 -22.61
C LEU A 301 24.93 2.80 -22.84
N LYS A 302 24.45 1.64 -22.42
CA LYS A 302 25.01 0.34 -22.77
C LYS A 302 23.86 -0.60 -23.15
N LEU A 303 23.79 -1.02 -24.40
CA LEU A 303 22.78 -1.95 -24.91
C LEU A 303 23.50 -3.14 -25.53
N ASP A 304 23.57 -4.27 -24.82
CA ASP A 304 24.41 -5.41 -25.18
C ASP A 304 25.85 -4.96 -25.52
N ASP A 305 26.26 -5.09 -26.79
CA ASP A 305 27.58 -4.70 -27.30
C ASP A 305 27.66 -3.22 -27.71
N TYR A 306 26.53 -2.52 -27.82
CA TYR A 306 26.50 -1.09 -28.09
C TYR A 306 26.77 -0.29 -26.81
N SER A 307 27.70 0.66 -26.88
CA SER A 307 28.03 1.54 -25.76
C SER A 307 28.26 2.97 -26.25
N SER A 308 27.65 3.94 -25.57
CA SER A 308 27.81 5.36 -25.88
C SER A 308 27.92 6.20 -24.62
N LYS A 309 28.94 7.08 -24.57
CA LYS A 309 29.10 8.04 -23.48
C LYS A 309 28.03 9.13 -23.52
N ALA A 310 27.69 9.60 -24.72
CA ALA A 310 26.65 10.60 -24.95
C ALA A 310 26.13 10.47 -26.38
N VAL A 311 24.82 10.58 -26.55
CA VAL A 311 24.13 10.49 -27.84
C VAL A 311 23.87 11.90 -28.33
N VAL A 312 24.54 12.30 -29.42
CA VAL A 312 24.49 13.67 -29.95
C VAL A 312 23.44 13.86 -31.05
N SER A 313 22.95 12.77 -31.62
CA SER A 313 21.88 12.71 -32.64
C SER A 313 21.05 11.46 -32.41
N ASP A 314 19.81 11.41 -32.89
CA ASP A 314 18.95 10.25 -32.71
C ASP A 314 19.56 8.99 -33.34
N VAL A 315 19.45 7.86 -32.64
CA VAL A 315 20.00 6.55 -33.02
C VAL A 315 18.91 5.50 -32.91
N ARG A 316 18.76 4.70 -33.97
CA ARG A 316 18.01 3.44 -33.91
C ARG A 316 19.00 2.30 -33.74
N TRP A 317 18.81 1.51 -32.71
CA TRP A 317 19.59 0.30 -32.43
C TRP A 317 18.65 -0.90 -32.39
N GLU A 318 19.14 -2.06 -32.84
CA GLU A 318 18.39 -3.30 -32.79
C GLU A 318 19.30 -4.46 -32.41
N SER A 319 18.77 -5.41 -31.64
CA SER A 319 19.43 -6.68 -31.41
C SER A 319 19.31 -7.58 -32.65
N GLU A 320 20.15 -8.61 -32.71
CA GLU A 320 20.13 -9.57 -33.81
C GLU A 320 18.71 -10.16 -34.03
N GLY A 321 18.23 -10.10 -35.28
CA GLY A 321 16.94 -10.64 -35.68
C GLY A 321 15.70 -9.85 -35.24
N ALA A 322 15.86 -8.72 -34.52
CA ALA A 322 14.74 -8.05 -33.88
C ALA A 322 13.68 -7.51 -34.84
N ALA A 323 14.08 -7.01 -36.02
CA ALA A 323 13.16 -6.48 -37.03
C ALA A 323 12.12 -7.51 -37.53
N ARG A 324 12.43 -8.81 -37.46
CA ARG A 324 11.56 -9.91 -37.90
C ARG A 324 10.86 -10.64 -36.75
N ALA A 325 11.19 -10.31 -35.51
CA ALA A 325 10.62 -10.97 -34.34
C ALA A 325 9.20 -10.46 -34.07
N ALA A 326 8.24 -11.38 -33.98
CA ALA A 326 6.86 -11.07 -33.60
C ALA A 326 6.76 -10.67 -32.12
N ASP A 327 7.52 -11.36 -31.26
CA ASP A 327 7.65 -11.09 -29.84
C ASP A 327 8.93 -10.31 -29.56
N ARG A 328 8.83 -9.04 -29.16
CA ARG A 328 9.99 -8.17 -28.94
C ARG A 328 9.68 -7.03 -27.98
N TYR A 329 10.72 -6.45 -27.39
CA TYR A 329 10.62 -5.16 -26.71
C TYR A 329 10.92 -4.00 -27.67
N GLU A 330 10.17 -2.91 -27.55
CA GLU A 330 10.45 -1.65 -28.22
C GLU A 330 10.74 -0.57 -27.18
N LEU A 331 12.02 -0.17 -27.08
CA LEU A 331 12.50 0.81 -26.12
C LEU A 331 12.49 2.20 -26.76
N ARG A 332 11.86 3.17 -26.09
CA ARG A 332 11.98 4.59 -26.44
C ARG A 332 12.73 5.31 -25.35
N ILE A 333 13.95 5.74 -25.64
CA ILE A 333 14.86 6.40 -24.70
C ILE A 333 14.89 7.89 -25.08
N ASN A 334 14.29 8.73 -24.24
CA ASN A 334 14.21 10.16 -24.48
C ASN A 334 15.49 10.90 -24.01
N SER A 335 15.58 12.18 -24.37
CA SER A 335 16.66 13.06 -23.94
C SER A 335 16.77 13.14 -22.42
N GLY A 336 17.98 13.25 -21.86
CA GLY A 336 18.18 13.40 -20.41
C GLY A 336 18.06 12.11 -19.59
N VAL A 337 17.98 10.94 -20.22
CA VAL A 337 18.22 9.65 -19.54
C VAL A 337 19.72 9.50 -19.27
N VAL A 338 20.10 9.14 -18.05
CA VAL A 338 21.49 8.98 -17.64
C VAL A 338 21.71 7.57 -17.11
N GLN A 339 22.75 6.88 -17.62
CA GLN A 339 23.14 5.56 -17.14
C GLN A 339 22.02 4.51 -17.32
N LEU A 340 21.78 4.11 -18.57
CA LEU A 340 20.88 3.01 -18.91
C LEU A 340 21.70 1.82 -19.39
N THR A 341 21.44 0.65 -18.81
CA THR A 341 22.02 -0.63 -19.24
C THR A 341 20.90 -1.57 -19.67
N LEU A 342 21.06 -2.23 -20.81
CA LEU A 342 20.28 -3.37 -21.25
C LEU A 342 21.24 -4.54 -21.47
N ASP A 343 20.98 -5.67 -20.81
CA ASP A 343 21.72 -6.90 -21.01
C ASP A 343 20.79 -8.11 -21.19
N ASN A 344 21.39 -9.26 -21.52
CA ASN A 344 20.70 -10.51 -21.80
C ASN A 344 20.83 -11.55 -20.67
N LYS A 345 20.95 -11.11 -19.41
CA LYS A 345 21.27 -11.97 -18.27
C LYS A 345 20.07 -12.43 -17.43
N ALA A 346 18.83 -12.11 -17.81
CA ALA A 346 17.69 -12.54 -17.02
C ALA A 346 17.54 -14.08 -17.07
N THR A 347 17.59 -14.71 -15.89
CA THR A 347 17.33 -16.14 -15.71
C THR A 347 15.88 -16.37 -15.27
N ALA A 348 15.33 -17.57 -15.55
CA ALA A 348 13.96 -17.95 -15.21
C ALA A 348 13.74 -18.28 -13.71
N GLN A 349 14.81 -18.28 -12.91
CA GLN A 349 14.73 -18.49 -11.47
C GLN A 349 14.61 -17.13 -10.76
N PRO A 350 13.77 -16.98 -9.72
CA PRO A 350 13.84 -15.84 -8.82
C PRO A 350 15.30 -15.68 -8.42
N GLN A 351 15.89 -14.52 -8.70
CA GLN A 351 17.29 -14.34 -8.33
C GLN A 351 17.39 -14.50 -6.80
N PRO A 352 18.36 -15.28 -6.31
CA PRO A 352 18.63 -15.30 -4.87
C PRO A 352 18.93 -13.86 -4.51
N HIS A 353 18.17 -13.37 -3.52
CA HIS A 353 18.26 -12.09 -2.85
C HIS A 353 19.37 -11.16 -3.38
N VAL A 354 19.03 -9.90 -3.69
CA VAL A 354 19.95 -8.85 -3.25
C VAL A 354 20.14 -9.12 -1.77
N GLU A 355 21.26 -9.75 -1.43
CA GLU A 355 21.63 -10.05 -0.07
C GLU A 355 21.59 -8.69 0.61
N LEU A 356 20.56 -8.49 1.42
CA LEU A 356 20.41 -7.31 2.23
C LEU A 356 21.65 -7.34 3.10
N ARG A 357 22.70 -6.62 2.69
CA ARG A 357 23.75 -6.22 3.61
C ARG A 357 22.96 -5.70 4.81
N PRO A 358 23.05 -6.35 5.99
CA PRO A 358 22.31 -5.87 7.14
C PRO A 358 22.67 -4.40 7.24
N ALA A 359 21.65 -3.54 7.11
CA ALA A 359 21.84 -2.13 7.37
C ALA A 359 22.58 -2.05 8.71
N PRO A 360 23.67 -1.26 8.83
CA PRO A 360 24.44 -1.20 10.06
C PRO A 360 23.48 -0.96 11.21
N ALA A 361 23.28 -1.99 12.07
CA ALA A 361 22.28 -2.18 13.12
C ALA A 361 21.35 -0.98 13.42
N GLY A 362 20.62 -0.53 12.40
CA GLY A 362 19.80 0.66 12.42
C GLY A 362 18.42 0.22 12.00
N LYS A 363 17.55 0.00 13.00
CA LYS A 363 16.21 -0.55 12.86
C LYS A 363 15.47 0.15 11.72
N SER A 364 14.97 -0.63 10.76
CA SER A 364 13.96 -0.21 9.79
C SER A 364 12.66 0.08 10.52
N ALA A 365 12.60 1.23 11.16
CA ALA A 365 11.49 1.61 12.00
C ALA A 365 10.31 2.05 11.11
N SER A 366 9.16 1.36 11.21
CA SER A 366 7.89 1.90 10.70
C SER A 366 7.66 3.33 11.24
N ALA A 367 6.83 4.17 10.62
CA ALA A 367 6.59 5.52 11.17
C ALA A 367 6.12 5.49 12.64
N LEU A 368 5.45 4.39 13.04
CA LEU A 368 5.16 4.08 14.43
C LEU A 368 6.45 3.81 15.20
N GLU A 369 7.29 2.87 14.76
CA GLU A 369 8.58 2.57 15.40
C GLU A 369 9.53 3.78 15.44
N ILE A 370 9.52 4.69 14.45
CA ILE A 370 10.34 5.93 14.46
C ILE A 370 9.82 6.88 15.53
N LEU A 371 8.50 6.99 15.63
CA LEU A 371 7.86 7.75 16.69
C LEU A 371 8.18 7.14 18.07
N LEU A 372 8.17 5.81 18.18
CA LEU A 372 8.56 5.10 19.42
C LEU A 372 10.07 5.21 19.70
N ASP A 373 10.93 5.19 18.69
CA ASP A 373 12.39 5.41 18.81
C ASP A 373 12.69 6.86 19.21
N GLY A 374 11.95 7.82 18.67
CA GLY A 374 12.03 9.23 19.05
C GLY A 374 11.57 9.44 20.50
N VAL A 375 10.55 8.71 20.93
CA VAL A 375 10.13 8.63 22.34
C VAL A 375 11.26 8.07 23.21
N GLU A 376 11.82 6.92 22.83
CA GLU A 376 12.87 6.22 23.57
C GLU A 376 14.14 7.07 23.70
N SER A 377 14.54 7.75 22.62
CA SER A 377 15.67 8.69 22.61
C SER A 377 15.47 9.86 23.58
N ARG A 378 14.29 10.50 23.57
CA ARG A 378 14.00 11.65 24.45
C ARG A 378 13.93 11.26 25.93
N VAL A 379 13.37 10.08 26.23
CA VAL A 379 13.33 9.54 27.59
C VAL A 379 14.74 9.18 28.06
N GLY A 380 15.53 8.51 27.22
CA GLY A 380 16.89 8.09 27.54
C GLY A 380 17.82 9.26 27.90
N THR A 381 17.70 10.39 27.21
CA THR A 381 18.46 11.63 27.51
C THR A 381 18.07 12.34 28.81
N ARG A 382 16.98 11.92 29.49
CA ARG A 382 16.49 12.53 30.74
C ARG A 382 16.84 11.75 32.01
N ARG A 383 17.51 10.60 31.92
CA ARG A 383 18.06 9.91 33.10
C ARG A 383 19.38 10.59 33.53
N PRO A 384 19.52 11.02 34.79
CA PRO A 384 20.74 11.65 35.30
C PRO A 384 21.94 10.72 35.32
#